data_AF-A0A2H0PD32-F1
#
_entry.id   AF-A0A2H0PD32-F1
#
_cell.length_a   1.000
_cell.length_b   1.000
_cell.length_c   1.000
_cell.angle_alpha   90.00
_cell.angle_beta   90.00
_cell.angle_gamma   90.00
#
_symmetry.space_group_name_H-M   'P 1'
#
loop_
_entity.id
_entity.type
_entity.pdbx_description
1 polymer ?
#
loop_
_entity_poly.entity_id
_entity_poly.type
_entity_poly.pdbx_seq_one_letter_code
_entity_poly.pdbx_strand_id
1 'polypeptide(L)' 'MNSARLVDIANQSVALLDLKSRATIKETRTAEDGRFWLKNVSPGKYFIQAPGFLSLIVIKSSETLQQNIFLPATYSE' A
#
# COMPACT_ATOMS: atom_id res chain seq x y z
N MET A 1 17.85 3.79 25.46
CA MET A 1 16.49 3.20 25.35
C MET A 1 15.92 3.64 24.01
N ASN A 2 16.28 2.95 22.93
CA ASN A 2 15.74 3.25 21.60
C ASN A 2 14.47 2.43 21.44
N SER A 3 13.34 3.02 21.84
CA SER A 3 12.03 2.45 21.59
C SER A 3 11.79 2.48 20.08
N ALA A 4 12.12 1.39 19.40
CA ALA A 4 11.68 1.16 18.03
C ALA A 4 10.16 1.30 18.04
N ARG A 5 9.66 2.45 17.62
CA ARG A 5 8.24 2.67 17.42
C ARG A 5 7.88 1.73 16.29
N LEU A 6 7.32 0.58 16.64
CA LEU A 6 6.63 -0.29 15.70
C LEU A 6 5.73 0.67 14.91
N VAL A 7 6.04 0.88 13.63
CA VAL A 7 5.09 1.52 12.73
C VAL A 7 3.91 0.58 12.84
N ASP A 8 2.85 1.03 13.51
CA ASP A 8 1.67 0.23 13.70
C ASP A 8 1.17 -0.08 12.29
N ILE A 9 1.43 -1.29 11.83
CA ILE A 9 1.11 -1.68 10.46
C ILE A 9 -0.39 -1.82 10.30
N ALA A 10 -1.15 -1.75 11.39
CA ALA A 10 -2.60 -1.71 11.42
C ALA A 10 -3.15 -0.33 11.11
N ASN A 11 -4.30 -0.31 10.43
CA ASN A 11 -5.12 0.87 10.18
C ASN A 11 -4.37 2.03 9.48
N GLN A 12 -3.27 1.73 8.78
CA GLN A 12 -2.52 2.69 7.99
C GLN A 12 -3.25 2.97 6.68
N SER A 13 -3.35 4.24 6.30
CA SER A 13 -3.94 4.64 5.03
C SER A 13 -3.06 4.19 3.86
N VAL A 14 -3.64 3.40 2.96
CA VAL A 14 -3.02 2.96 1.71
C VAL A 14 -3.80 3.59 0.56
N ALA A 15 -3.12 4.38 -0.26
CA ALA A 15 -3.66 4.98 -1.47
C ALA A 15 -3.14 4.23 -2.71
N LEU A 16 -4.03 4.00 -3.65
CA LEU A 16 -3.72 3.53 -4.99
C LEU A 16 -3.85 4.72 -5.95
N LEU A 17 -2.74 5.13 -6.55
CA LEU A 17 -2.68 6.24 -7.49
C LEU A 17 -2.48 5.71 -8.91
N ASP A 18 -3.18 6.27 -9.89
CA ASP A 18 -2.93 5.94 -11.30
C ASP A 18 -1.57 6.47 -11.74
N LEU A 19 -0.80 5.66 -12.48
CA LEU A 19 0.55 6.04 -12.90
C LEU A 19 0.54 7.27 -13.83
N LYS A 20 -0.48 7.41 -14.68
CA LYS A 20 -0.53 8.47 -15.70
C LYS A 20 -0.99 9.78 -15.10
N SER A 21 -2.09 9.77 -14.36
CA SER A 21 -2.68 10.98 -13.80
C SER A 21 -2.12 11.36 -12.42
N ARG A 22 -1.47 10.41 -11.72
CA ARG A 22 -1.13 10.51 -10.29
C ARG A 22 -2.33 10.84 -9.40
N ALA A 23 -3.56 10.65 -9.89
CA ALA A 23 -4.75 10.82 -9.10
C ALA A 23 -4.96 9.59 -8.21
N THR A 24 -5.39 9.81 -6.97
CA THR A 24 -5.85 8.74 -6.10
C THR A 24 -7.11 8.13 -6.70
N ILE A 25 -7.00 6.87 -7.12
CA ILE A 25 -8.12 6.09 -7.66
C ILE A 25 -8.88 5.41 -6.54
N LYS A 26 -8.15 4.99 -5.50
CA LYS A 26 -8.75 4.29 -4.38
C LYS A 26 -7.93 4.45 -3.11
N GLU A 27 -8.60 4.38 -1.99
CA GLU A 27 -7.97 4.34 -0.67
C GLU A 27 -8.51 3.15 0.12
N THR A 28 -7.66 2.59 0.95
CA THR A 28 -8.02 1.55 1.90
C THR A 28 -7.16 1.69 3.14
N ARG A 29 -7.39 0.85 4.14
CA ARG A 29 -6.54 0.76 5.32
C ARG A 29 -6.01 -0.64 5.48
N THR A 30 -4.81 -0.74 6.02
CA THR A 30 -4.24 -2.03 6.42
C THR A 30 -5.02 -2.61 7.60
N ALA A 31 -5.13 -3.94 7.65
CA ALA A 31 -5.62 -4.68 8.80
C ALA A 31 -4.53 -4.82 9.87
N GLU A 32 -4.88 -5.42 11.01
CA GLU A 32 -3.98 -5.62 12.17
C GLU A 32 -2.67 -6.37 11.83
N ASP A 33 -2.68 -7.13 10.75
CA ASP A 33 -1.53 -7.88 10.24
C ASP A 33 -0.77 -7.16 9.10
N GLY A 34 -1.09 -5.90 8.82
CA GLY A 34 -0.49 -5.10 7.76
C GLY A 34 -1.01 -5.37 6.35
N ARG A 35 -1.94 -6.31 6.18
CA ARG A 35 -2.51 -6.65 4.86
C ARG A 35 -3.60 -5.66 4.47
N PHE A 36 -3.78 -5.44 3.18
CA PHE A 36 -4.85 -4.61 2.63
C PHE A 36 -5.41 -5.28 1.38
N TRP A 37 -6.64 -4.93 1.01
CA TRP A 37 -7.32 -5.49 -0.14
C TRP A 37 -7.95 -4.40 -0.99
N LEU A 38 -7.59 -4.39 -2.27
CA LEU A 38 -8.18 -3.50 -3.27
C LEU A 38 -9.04 -4.33 -4.23
N LYS A 39 -10.36 -4.22 -4.10
CA LYS A 39 -11.33 -4.88 -4.98
C LYS A 39 -11.69 -4.00 -6.19
N ASN A 40 -12.07 -4.62 -7.31
CA ASN A 40 -12.56 -3.93 -8.52
C ASN A 40 -11.61 -2.85 -9.05
N VAL A 41 -10.30 -3.13 -9.05
CA VAL A 41 -9.33 -2.25 -9.70
C VAL A 41 -9.16 -2.71 -11.14
N SER A 42 -9.37 -1.80 -12.07
CA SER A 42 -9.14 -2.07 -13.48
C SER A 42 -7.67 -2.43 -13.74
N PRO A 43 -7.37 -3.28 -14.72
CA PRO A 43 -6.00 -3.51 -15.14
C PRO A 43 -5.32 -2.20 -15.56
N GLY A 44 -4.06 -2.03 -15.16
CA GLY A 44 -3.34 -0.79 -15.36
C GLY A 44 -2.04 -0.75 -14.56
N LYS A 45 -1.33 0.38 -14.65
CA LYS A 45 -0.13 0.64 -13.86
C LYS A 45 -0.49 1.65 -12.78
N TYR A 46 -0.12 1.34 -11.54
CA TYR A 46 -0.50 2.14 -10.38
C TYR A 46 0.66 2.27 -9.40
N PHE A 47 0.66 3.36 -8.64
CA PHE A 47 1.45 3.47 -7.43
C PHE A 47 0.62 3.05 -6.23
N ILE A 48 1.23 2.26 -5.35
CA ILE A 48 0.74 2.04 -4.00
C ILE A 48 1.55 2.95 -3.09
N GLN A 49 0.86 3.82 -2.38
CA GLN A 49 1.43 4.73 -1.40
C GLN A 49 0.88 4.38 -0.01
N ALA A 50 1.79 4.11 0.91
CA ALA A 50 1.51 3.96 2.33
C ALA A 50 2.59 4.72 3.13
N PRO A 51 2.38 5.01 4.42
CA PRO A 51 3.38 5.67 5.24
C PRO A 51 4.73 4.91 5.22
N GLY A 52 5.78 5.57 4.73
CA GLY A 52 7.11 4.96 4.59
C GLY A 52 7.26 3.94 3.44
N PHE A 53 6.25 3.79 2.57
CA PHE A 53 6.29 2.82 1.47
C PHE A 53 5.65 3.38 0.20
N LEU A 54 6.42 3.40 -0.88
CA LEU A 54 5.94 3.74 -2.21
C LEU A 54 6.41 2.67 -3.19
N SER A 55 5.49 2.04 -3.90
CA SER A 55 5.82 0.98 -4.85
C SER A 55 4.99 1.09 -6.12
N LEU A 56 5.60 0.70 -7.25
CA LEU A 56 4.93 0.62 -8.54
C LEU A 56 4.41 -0.81 -8.74
N ILE A 57 3.10 -0.96 -8.96
CA ILE A 57 2.47 -2.22 -9.31
C ILE A 57 1.85 -2.15 -10.71
N VAL A 58 1.93 -3.26 -11.45
CA VAL A 58 1.18 -3.48 -12.69
C VAL A 58 0.10 -4.52 -12.43
N ILE A 59 -1.15 -4.09 -12.53
CA ILE A 59 -2.34 -4.91 -12.40
C ILE A 59 -2.69 -5.41 -13.80
N LYS A 60 -2.51 -6.71 -14.05
CA LYS A 60 -2.64 -7.29 -15.40
C LYS A 60 -4.04 -7.84 -15.71
N SER A 61 -4.86 -8.13 -14.69
CA SER A 61 -6.24 -8.59 -14.82
C SER A 61 -7.11 -8.01 -13.70
N SER A 62 -8.44 -7.94 -13.89
CA SER A 62 -9.41 -7.41 -12.92
C SER A 62 -9.72 -8.38 -11.77
N GLU A 63 -8.79 -9.27 -11.44
CA GLU A 63 -8.93 -10.19 -10.31
C GLU A 63 -8.35 -9.58 -9.05
N THR A 64 -8.93 -9.97 -7.91
CA THR A 64 -8.71 -9.33 -6.62
C THR A 64 -7.23 -9.32 -6.27
N LEU A 65 -6.65 -8.13 -6.12
CA LEU A 65 -5.25 -8.02 -5.73
C LEU A 65 -5.11 -8.28 -4.24
N GLN A 66 -4.48 -9.40 -3.93
CA GLN A 66 -3.88 -9.63 -2.63
C GLN A 66 -2.40 -9.30 -2.75
N GLN A 67 -1.98 -8.15 -2.24
CA GLN A 67 -0.58 -7.83 -2.15
C GLN A 67 -0.18 -7.66 -0.69
N ASN A 68 0.82 -8.44 -0.27
CA ASN A 68 1.48 -8.27 1.01
C ASN A 68 2.41 -7.06 0.88
N ILE A 69 2.07 -5.93 1.50
CA ILE A 69 3.08 -4.89 1.74
C ILE A 69 3.91 -5.38 2.92
N PHE A 70 5.15 -5.80 2.64
CA PHE A 70 6.16 -5.97 3.66
C PHE A 70 6.77 -4.59 3.89
N LEU A 71 6.31 -3.86 4.91
CA LEU A 71 6.97 -2.63 5.36
C LEU A 71 8.28 -3.05 6.02
N PRO A 72 9.47 -2.75 5.45
CA PRO A 72 10.72 -2.98 6.17
C PRO A 72 10.70 -2.10 7.42
N ALA A 73 10.68 -2.75 8.58
CA ALA A 73 10.73 -2.09 9.86
C ALA A 73 12.14 -1.51 10.10
N THR A 74 12.51 -0.42 9.41
CA THR A 74 13.56 0.52 9.84
C THR A 74 13.70 1.64 8.81
N TYR A 75 13.25 2.84 9.18
CA TYR A 75 13.94 4.07 8.79
C TYR A 75 14.87 4.38 9.97
N SER A 76 16.17 4.19 9.79
CA SER A 76 17.20 4.75 10.69
C SER A 76 17.72 6.02 10.02
N GLU A 77 17.53 7.17 10.68
CA GLU A 77 18.28 8.40 10.36
C GLU A 77 19.76 8.25 10.76
#